data_AF-A0AA39JBE5-F1
#
_entry.id   AF-A0AA39JBE5-F1
#
_cell.length_a   1.000
_cell.length_b   1.000
_cell.length_c   1.000
_cell.angle_alpha   90.00
_cell.angle_beta   90.00
_cell.angle_gamma   90.00
#
_symmetry.space_group_name_H-M   'P 1'
#
loop_
_entity.id
_entity.type
_entity.pdbx_description
1 polymer ?
#
loop_
_entity_poly.entity_id
_entity_poly.type
_entity_poly.pdbx_seq_one_letter_code
_entity_poly.pdbx_strand_id
1 'polypeptide(L)'
;MNSELFLGPLTSNPAAGASPSIFSLFPKVEVTTITSIIQHELRASDIYKLNTWHCDKPERKTLKLNGTKLELSNDDTALKEYKTLNSILDPLSTYFSILIMHTQPSGKSALLAVQLFRYNAHLSRIASEYKWHAVVSYHMAFFTKRRREMIDGENGGWGRIDLELCGEHLFPHWKIKASSLLTTKKALSSVDRSAPCHNFNLGKCTGDKCLWDHPHLCTVCNKTDHSAHNHPKTA
;
A
#
# COMPACT_ATOMS: atom_id res chain seq x y z
N MET A 1 55.37 -10.43 -31.68
CA MET A 1 54.04 -10.76 -32.24
C MET A 1 53.07 -9.76 -31.65
N ASN A 2 52.74 -8.72 -32.44
CA ASN A 2 51.82 -7.66 -32.08
C ASN A 2 50.41 -8.06 -32.56
N SER A 3 49.41 -7.92 -31.70
CA SER A 3 48.01 -8.00 -32.09
C SER A 3 47.29 -6.79 -31.49
N GLU A 4 47.30 -5.69 -32.25
CA GLU A 4 46.42 -4.56 -32.01
C GLU A 4 45.04 -4.91 -32.58
N LEU A 5 44.04 -4.97 -31.71
CA LEU A 5 42.63 -5.04 -32.09
C LEU A 5 42.19 -3.62 -32.46
N PHE A 6 42.14 -3.35 -33.76
CA PHE A 6 41.58 -2.13 -34.32
C PHE A 6 40.05 -2.18 -34.18
N LEU A 7 39.51 -1.59 -33.11
CA LEU A 7 38.08 -1.29 -33.01
C LEU A 7 37.81 -0.03 -33.84
N GLY A 8 37.28 -0.21 -35.04
CA GLY A 8 36.82 0.90 -35.88
C GLY A 8 35.72 1.71 -35.18
N PRO A 9 35.52 2.99 -35.56
CA PRO A 9 34.55 3.85 -34.91
C PRO A 9 33.14 3.31 -35.17
N LEU A 10 32.40 3.06 -34.09
CA LEU A 10 30.94 2.87 -34.13
C LEU A 10 30.35 4.13 -34.75
N THR A 11 29.95 4.06 -36.01
CA THR A 11 29.28 5.15 -36.69
C THR A 11 27.90 5.28 -36.06
N SER A 12 27.72 6.33 -35.27
CA SER A 12 26.44 6.70 -34.67
C SER A 12 25.46 7.02 -35.81
N ASN A 13 24.57 6.10 -36.14
CA ASN A 13 23.52 6.34 -37.11
C ASN A 13 22.57 7.42 -36.53
N PRO A 14 22.45 8.61 -37.15
CA PRO A 14 21.62 9.69 -36.60
C PRO A 14 20.11 9.39 -36.68
N ALA A 15 19.71 8.33 -37.39
CA ALA A 15 18.33 7.85 -37.44
C ALA A 15 17.90 6.99 -36.23
N ALA A 16 18.82 6.65 -35.32
CA ALA A 16 18.51 5.84 -34.13
C ALA A 16 18.00 6.66 -32.92
N GLY A 17 17.80 7.97 -33.07
CA GLY A 17 17.62 8.90 -31.95
C GLY A 17 16.19 9.35 -31.62
N ALA A 18 15.18 8.97 -32.40
CA ALA A 18 13.81 9.39 -32.12
C ALA A 18 13.15 8.42 -31.13
N SER A 19 13.40 8.62 -29.82
CA SER A 19 12.59 7.98 -28.79
C SER A 19 11.11 8.32 -29.04
N PRO A 20 10.21 7.33 -29.05
CA PRO A 20 8.79 7.59 -29.22
C PRO A 20 8.30 8.61 -28.18
N SER A 21 7.48 9.55 -28.62
CA SER A 21 6.81 10.47 -27.71
C SER A 21 6.02 9.67 -26.66
N ILE A 22 6.04 10.09 -25.39
CA ILE A 22 5.34 9.38 -24.31
C ILE A 22 3.85 9.19 -24.62
N PHE A 23 3.23 10.15 -25.29
CA PHE A 23 1.83 10.07 -25.71
C PHE A 23 1.58 8.92 -26.70
N SER A 24 2.55 8.63 -27.57
CA SER A 24 2.46 7.53 -28.54
C SER A 24 2.59 6.14 -27.89
N LEU A 25 3.22 6.06 -26.71
CA LEU A 25 3.38 4.82 -25.95
C LEU A 25 2.11 4.45 -25.18
N PHE A 26 1.25 5.42 -24.88
CA PHE A 26 0.02 5.24 -24.12
C PHE A 26 -1.22 5.76 -24.87
N PRO A 27 -1.52 5.25 -26.07
CA PRO A 27 -2.57 5.79 -26.94
C PRO A 27 -4.00 5.64 -26.36
N LYS A 28 -4.18 4.78 -25.35
CA LYS A 28 -5.46 4.57 -24.66
C LYS A 28 -5.67 5.49 -23.45
N VAL A 29 -4.68 6.32 -23.10
CA VAL A 29 -4.75 7.26 -21.98
C VAL A 29 -4.82 8.67 -22.54
N GLU A 30 -5.78 9.45 -22.07
CA GLU A 30 -5.92 10.84 -22.53
C GLU A 30 -4.65 11.65 -22.26
N VAL A 31 -4.28 12.52 -23.20
CA VAL A 31 -3.11 13.40 -23.11
C VAL A 31 -3.13 14.24 -21.83
N THR A 32 -4.30 14.77 -21.46
CA THR A 32 -4.53 15.52 -20.22
C THR A 32 -4.20 14.69 -18.98
N THR A 33 -4.61 13.42 -18.96
CA THR A 33 -4.33 12.51 -17.85
C THR A 33 -2.84 12.18 -17.77
N ILE A 34 -2.17 11.94 -18.90
CA ILE A 34 -0.71 11.73 -18.95
C ILE A 34 0.01 12.96 -18.38
N THR A 35 -0.38 14.16 -18.80
CA THR A 35 0.18 15.42 -18.29
C THR A 35 -0.02 15.57 -16.79
N SER A 36 -1.23 15.32 -16.26
CA SER A 36 -1.48 15.36 -14.82
C SER A 36 -0.69 14.31 -14.02
N ILE A 37 -0.35 13.16 -14.61
CA ILE A 37 0.54 12.17 -13.95
C ILE A 37 1.97 12.72 -13.87
N ILE A 38 2.47 13.25 -14.98
CA ILE A 38 3.82 13.83 -15.07
C ILE A 38 3.96 15.00 -14.09
N GLN A 39 2.92 15.82 -13.95
CA GLN A 39 2.88 16.96 -13.04
C GLN A 39 2.49 16.58 -11.60
N HIS A 40 2.27 15.30 -11.32
CA HIS A 40 1.88 14.79 -10.00
C HIS A 40 0.57 15.39 -9.45
N GLU A 41 -0.37 15.72 -10.35
CA GLU A 41 -1.67 16.30 -10.02
C GLU A 41 -2.79 15.24 -9.92
N LEU A 42 -2.63 14.10 -10.59
CA LEU A 42 -3.63 13.02 -10.58
C LEU A 42 -3.91 12.57 -9.13
N ARG A 43 -5.19 12.51 -8.75
CA ARG A 43 -5.60 12.13 -7.38
C ARG A 43 -5.76 10.62 -7.27
N ALA A 44 -5.59 10.10 -6.06
CA ALA A 44 -5.80 8.69 -5.77
C ALA A 44 -7.21 8.20 -6.14
N SER A 45 -8.20 9.08 -5.94
CA SER A 45 -9.59 8.84 -6.34
C SER A 45 -9.78 8.67 -7.84
N ASP A 46 -8.86 9.14 -8.68
CA ASP A 46 -8.98 9.14 -10.15
C ASP A 46 -8.11 8.08 -10.83
N ILE A 47 -7.22 7.39 -10.09
CA ILE A 47 -6.31 6.37 -10.66
C ILE A 47 -7.08 5.26 -11.37
N TYR A 48 -8.23 4.83 -10.86
CA TYR A 48 -9.05 3.77 -11.48
C TYR A 48 -9.39 4.03 -12.96
N LYS A 49 -9.42 5.31 -13.39
CA LYS A 49 -9.66 5.70 -14.78
C LYS A 49 -8.55 5.25 -15.74
N LEU A 50 -7.36 4.93 -15.22
CA LEU A 50 -6.26 4.37 -16.00
C LEU A 50 -6.45 2.88 -16.32
N ASN A 51 -7.50 2.24 -15.81
CA ASN A 51 -7.74 0.83 -16.08
C ASN A 51 -8.25 0.63 -17.52
N THR A 52 -7.29 0.50 -18.44
CA THR A 52 -7.56 0.36 -19.89
C THR A 52 -8.29 -0.94 -20.25
N TRP A 53 -8.39 -1.93 -19.36
CA TRP A 53 -9.20 -3.13 -19.59
C TRP A 53 -10.71 -2.86 -19.45
N HIS A 54 -11.09 -1.78 -18.76
CA HIS A 54 -12.48 -1.40 -18.53
C HIS A 54 -13.02 -0.34 -19.49
N CYS A 55 -12.21 0.17 -20.43
CA CYS A 55 -12.60 1.20 -21.41
C CYS A 55 -13.79 0.80 -22.32
N ASP A 56 -14.12 -0.50 -22.43
CA ASP A 56 -15.27 -0.96 -23.23
C ASP A 56 -16.60 -0.93 -22.47
N LYS A 57 -16.61 -0.51 -21.20
CA LYS A 57 -17.86 -0.41 -20.43
C LYS A 57 -18.34 1.05 -20.40
N PRO A 58 -19.54 1.34 -20.92
CA PRO A 58 -20.07 2.70 -20.92
C PRO A 58 -20.12 3.24 -19.49
N GLU A 59 -19.58 4.46 -19.32
CA GLU A 59 -19.59 5.24 -18.08
C GLU A 59 -20.99 5.20 -17.44
N ARG A 60 -21.16 4.36 -16.41
CA ARG A 60 -22.44 4.29 -15.70
C ARG A 60 -22.47 5.38 -14.62
N LYS A 61 -22.69 6.63 -15.06
CA LYS A 61 -22.96 7.77 -14.17
C LYS A 61 -24.22 7.46 -13.38
N THR A 62 -24.05 6.88 -12.20
CA THR A 62 -25.16 6.60 -11.29
C THR A 62 -25.31 7.80 -10.37
N LEU A 63 -26.14 8.75 -10.78
CA LEU A 63 -26.59 9.83 -9.91
C LEU A 63 -27.53 9.22 -8.85
N LYS A 64 -27.13 9.27 -7.57
CA LYS A 64 -28.04 8.99 -6.45
C LYS A 64 -28.46 10.31 -5.81
N LEU A 65 -29.75 10.61 -5.88
CA LEU A 65 -30.38 11.74 -5.22
C LEU A 65 -30.96 11.27 -3.88
N ASN A 66 -30.38 11.69 -2.76
CA ASN A 66 -30.98 11.51 -1.43
C ASN A 66 -31.60 12.85 -0.99
N GLY A 67 -32.86 13.08 -1.35
CA GLY A 67 -33.59 14.31 -1.01
C GLY A 67 -33.01 15.56 -1.71
N THR A 68 -32.78 16.64 -0.94
CA THR A 68 -32.41 17.99 -1.45
C THR A 68 -30.93 18.35 -1.27
N LYS A 69 -30.09 17.45 -0.74
CA LYS A 69 -28.67 17.72 -0.45
C LYS A 69 -27.77 16.71 -1.17
N LEU A 70 -26.94 17.22 -2.07
CA LEU A 70 -25.82 16.46 -2.65
C LEU A 70 -24.73 16.34 -1.59
N GLU A 71 -24.70 15.23 -0.86
CA GLU A 71 -23.55 14.86 -0.03
C GLU A 71 -22.71 13.81 -0.76
N LEU A 72 -21.53 14.25 -1.20
CA LEU A 72 -20.49 13.37 -1.73
C LEU A 72 -19.79 12.70 -0.55
N SER A 73 -20.32 11.58 -0.07
CA SER A 73 -19.53 10.70 0.81
C SER A 73 -18.42 10.06 -0.03
N ASN A 74 -17.21 10.61 0.08
CA ASN A 74 -16.04 10.14 -0.66
C ASN A 74 -15.69 8.67 -0.36
N ASP A 75 -15.98 8.19 0.84
CA ASP A 75 -15.68 6.82 1.27
C ASP A 75 -16.49 5.77 0.48
N ASP A 76 -17.73 6.06 0.11
CA ASP A 76 -18.58 5.12 -0.62
C ASP A 76 -18.32 5.12 -2.13
N THR A 77 -17.57 6.10 -2.66
CA THR A 77 -17.23 6.18 -4.09
C THR A 77 -15.96 5.40 -4.39
N ALA A 78 -14.93 5.53 -3.57
CA ALA A 78 -13.69 4.76 -3.71
C ALA A 78 -13.93 3.25 -3.65
N LEU A 79 -14.77 2.78 -2.71
CA LEU A 79 -15.09 1.34 -2.60
C LEU A 79 -15.90 0.80 -3.78
N LYS A 80 -16.62 1.67 -4.52
CA LYS A 80 -17.34 1.27 -5.74
C LYS A 80 -16.39 1.01 -6.90
N GLU A 81 -15.32 1.80 -7.02
CA GLU A 81 -14.37 1.67 -8.11
C GLU A 81 -13.28 0.64 -7.78
N TYR A 82 -12.78 0.64 -6.55
CA TYR A 82 -11.76 -0.30 -6.07
C TYR A 82 -12.39 -1.52 -5.42
N LYS A 83 -12.91 -2.46 -6.22
CA LYS A 83 -13.57 -3.67 -5.71
C LYS A 83 -12.63 -4.82 -5.38
N THR A 84 -11.45 -4.84 -5.99
CA THR A 84 -10.49 -5.95 -5.89
C THR A 84 -9.06 -5.44 -5.86
N LEU A 85 -8.10 -6.29 -5.46
CA LEU A 85 -6.68 -5.93 -5.53
C LEU A 85 -6.27 -5.49 -6.95
N ASN A 86 -6.73 -6.18 -7.99
CA ASN A 86 -6.41 -5.84 -9.38
C ASN A 86 -6.99 -4.49 -9.80
N SER A 87 -8.15 -4.09 -9.27
CA SER A 87 -8.68 -2.73 -9.51
C SER A 87 -7.78 -1.61 -8.98
N ILE A 88 -6.84 -1.91 -8.08
CA ILE A 88 -5.74 -1.01 -7.69
C ILE A 88 -4.49 -1.26 -8.54
N LEU A 89 -4.03 -2.52 -8.62
CA LEU A 89 -2.74 -2.85 -9.22
C LEU A 89 -2.65 -2.53 -10.71
N ASP A 90 -3.71 -2.77 -11.48
CA ASP A 90 -3.71 -2.56 -12.94
C ASP A 90 -3.53 -1.06 -13.28
N PRO A 91 -4.40 -0.14 -12.81
CA PRO A 91 -4.21 1.28 -13.09
C PRO A 91 -2.95 1.87 -12.44
N LEU A 92 -2.53 1.35 -11.28
CA LEU A 92 -1.27 1.75 -10.65
C LEU A 92 -0.07 1.36 -11.51
N SER A 93 -0.11 0.20 -12.17
CA SER A 93 0.93 -0.21 -13.10
C SER A 93 1.01 0.75 -14.29
N THR A 94 -0.12 1.14 -14.87
CA THR A 94 -0.17 2.16 -15.94
C THR A 94 0.39 3.52 -15.47
N TYR A 95 -0.01 3.97 -14.28
CA TYR A 95 0.51 5.20 -13.66
C TYR A 95 2.04 5.19 -13.57
N PHE A 96 2.60 4.11 -13.03
CA PHE A 96 4.05 3.98 -12.90
C PHE A 96 4.75 3.76 -14.24
N SER A 97 4.17 3.06 -15.20
CA SER A 97 4.74 2.94 -16.55
C SER A 97 4.93 4.32 -17.19
N ILE A 98 3.94 5.20 -17.08
CA ILE A 98 4.06 6.59 -17.57
C ILE A 98 5.20 7.32 -16.86
N LEU A 99 5.26 7.27 -15.52
CA LEU A 99 6.33 7.90 -14.75
C LEU A 99 7.72 7.34 -15.10
N ILE A 100 7.86 6.02 -15.25
CA ILE A 100 9.11 5.34 -15.58
C ILE A 100 9.62 5.80 -16.95
N MET A 101 8.73 5.91 -17.95
CA MET A 101 9.09 6.43 -19.27
C MET A 101 9.47 7.91 -19.22
N HIS A 102 8.69 8.72 -18.50
CA HIS A 102 8.98 10.15 -18.37
C HIS A 102 10.32 10.43 -17.67
N THR A 103 10.66 9.62 -16.67
CA THR A 103 11.86 9.82 -15.85
C THR A 103 13.12 9.15 -16.42
N GLN A 104 13.04 8.50 -17.58
CA GLN A 104 14.17 7.83 -18.22
C GLN A 104 15.38 8.75 -18.45
N PRO A 105 15.24 10.00 -18.95
CA PRO A 105 16.37 10.91 -19.10
C PRO A 105 17.01 11.32 -17.76
N SER A 106 16.26 11.27 -16.67
CA SER A 106 16.73 11.64 -15.32
C SER A 106 17.39 10.48 -14.55
N GLY A 107 17.43 9.27 -15.11
CA GLY A 107 17.99 8.08 -14.48
C GLY A 107 17.16 7.50 -13.32
N LYS A 108 15.95 8.01 -13.06
CA LYS A 108 15.10 7.57 -11.93
C LYS A 108 14.22 6.36 -12.23
N SER A 109 14.16 5.90 -13.49
CA SER A 109 13.28 4.82 -13.95
C SER A 109 13.46 3.50 -13.18
N ALA A 110 14.71 3.05 -13.01
CA ALA A 110 15.00 1.79 -12.31
C ALA A 110 14.57 1.84 -10.83
N LEU A 111 14.80 2.98 -10.18
CA LEU A 111 14.36 3.19 -8.81
C LEU A 111 12.83 3.12 -8.72
N LEU A 112 12.11 3.85 -9.56
CA LEU A 112 10.64 3.83 -9.56
C LEU A 112 10.07 2.43 -9.82
N ALA A 113 10.68 1.66 -10.74
CA ALA A 113 10.29 0.28 -10.99
C ALA A 113 10.45 -0.60 -9.74
N VAL A 114 11.59 -0.54 -9.05
CA VAL A 114 11.80 -1.28 -7.80
C VAL A 114 10.80 -0.88 -6.72
N GLN A 115 10.51 0.42 -6.61
CA GLN A 115 9.55 0.91 -5.61
C GLN A 115 8.12 0.46 -5.92
N LEU A 116 7.71 0.43 -7.20
CA LEU A 116 6.43 -0.15 -7.64
C LEU A 116 6.31 -1.62 -7.19
N PHE A 117 7.33 -2.43 -7.45
CA PHE A 117 7.29 -3.85 -7.06
C PHE A 117 7.14 -4.02 -5.54
N ARG A 118 7.86 -3.22 -4.76
CA ARG A 118 7.75 -3.23 -3.28
C ARG A 118 6.35 -2.81 -2.84
N TYR A 119 5.78 -1.77 -3.45
CA TYR A 119 4.45 -1.33 -3.11
C TYR A 119 3.38 -2.36 -3.48
N ASN A 120 3.47 -2.97 -4.66
CA ASN A 120 2.58 -4.04 -5.10
C ASN A 120 2.64 -5.26 -4.17
N ALA A 121 3.85 -5.65 -3.74
CA ALA A 121 4.03 -6.72 -2.76
C ALA A 121 3.38 -6.37 -1.41
N HIS A 122 3.53 -5.12 -0.97
CA HIS A 122 2.90 -4.63 0.25
C HIS A 122 1.37 -4.65 0.16
N LEU A 123 0.79 -4.09 -0.92
CA LEU A 123 -0.64 -4.10 -1.20
C LEU A 123 -1.20 -5.53 -1.21
N SER A 124 -0.48 -6.47 -1.83
CA SER A 124 -0.85 -7.88 -1.86
C SER A 124 -0.91 -8.50 -0.46
N ARG A 125 0.11 -8.21 0.37
CA ARG A 125 0.17 -8.68 1.76
C ARG A 125 -1.00 -8.12 2.57
N ILE A 126 -1.21 -6.80 2.57
CA ILE A 126 -2.26 -6.18 3.38
C ILE A 126 -3.66 -6.54 2.87
N ALA A 127 -3.83 -6.78 1.56
CA ALA A 127 -5.08 -7.30 0.99
C ALA A 127 -5.42 -8.70 1.54
N SER A 128 -4.41 -9.51 1.86
CA SER A 128 -4.62 -10.83 2.49
C SER A 128 -4.93 -10.74 3.99
N GLU A 129 -4.34 -9.76 4.69
CA GLU A 129 -4.36 -9.65 6.16
C GLU A 129 -5.46 -8.75 6.72
N TYR A 130 -5.94 -7.77 5.94
CA TYR A 130 -6.87 -6.72 6.42
C TYR A 130 -8.16 -6.67 5.62
N LYS A 131 -9.22 -6.14 6.24
CA LYS A 131 -10.50 -5.91 5.56
C LYS A 131 -10.30 -5.00 4.34
N TRP A 132 -11.02 -5.29 3.26
CA TRP A 132 -10.77 -4.62 1.97
C TRP A 132 -10.93 -3.09 2.03
N HIS A 133 -11.94 -2.58 2.72
CA HIS A 133 -12.13 -1.12 2.83
C HIS A 133 -10.94 -0.42 3.49
N ALA A 134 -10.34 -1.02 4.51
CA ALA A 134 -9.15 -0.50 5.18
C ALA A 134 -7.94 -0.45 4.24
N VAL A 135 -7.80 -1.44 3.36
CA VAL A 135 -6.77 -1.46 2.32
C VAL A 135 -6.97 -0.34 1.31
N VAL A 136 -8.22 -0.07 0.90
CA VAL A 136 -8.54 1.04 0.00
C VAL A 136 -8.25 2.39 0.68
N SER A 137 -8.67 2.59 1.93
CA SER A 137 -8.37 3.81 2.70
C SER A 137 -6.86 4.04 2.86
N TYR A 138 -6.12 2.98 3.20
CA TYR A 138 -4.65 3.03 3.26
C TYR A 138 -4.05 3.43 1.91
N HIS A 139 -4.48 2.79 0.81
CA HIS A 139 -3.99 3.09 -0.53
C HIS A 139 -4.22 4.57 -0.89
N MET A 140 -5.39 5.12 -0.59
CA MET A 140 -5.74 6.52 -0.84
C MET A 140 -4.82 7.49 -0.10
N ALA A 141 -4.64 7.28 1.20
CA ALA A 141 -3.79 8.10 2.04
C ALA A 141 -2.31 7.99 1.62
N PHE A 142 -1.85 6.76 1.41
CA PHE A 142 -0.49 6.45 0.98
C PHE A 142 -0.17 7.13 -0.35
N PHE A 143 -1.00 6.92 -1.38
CA PHE A 143 -0.81 7.52 -2.69
C PHE A 143 -0.78 9.06 -2.59
N THR A 144 -1.71 9.65 -1.84
CA THR A 144 -1.77 11.12 -1.66
C THR A 144 -0.52 11.67 -0.97
N LYS A 145 0.06 10.94 0.00
CA LYS A 145 1.31 11.31 0.65
C LYS A 145 2.49 11.20 -0.30
N ARG A 146 2.66 10.05 -0.96
CA ARG A 146 3.77 9.80 -1.91
C ARG A 146 3.74 10.72 -3.14
N ARG A 147 2.55 11.06 -3.64
CA ARG A 147 2.40 12.02 -4.73
C ARG A 147 2.87 13.43 -4.32
N ARG A 148 2.59 13.86 -3.09
CA ARG A 148 3.10 15.15 -2.57
C ARG A 148 4.62 15.14 -2.48
N GLU A 149 5.21 14.07 -1.95
CA GLU A 149 6.67 13.88 -1.93
C GLU A 149 7.27 14.00 -3.34
N MET A 150 6.61 13.44 -4.37
CA MET A 150 7.09 13.56 -5.76
C MET A 150 7.06 14.99 -6.31
N ILE A 151 6.11 15.84 -5.88
CA ILE A 151 6.10 17.28 -6.24
C ILE A 151 7.38 17.96 -5.75
N ASP A 152 7.87 17.56 -4.58
CA ASP A 152 9.12 18.04 -3.98
C ASP A 152 10.36 17.32 -4.56
N GLY A 153 10.19 16.43 -5.54
CA GLY A 153 11.25 15.65 -6.18
C GLY A 153 11.64 14.37 -5.44
N GLU A 154 11.01 14.07 -4.31
CA GLU A 154 11.26 12.89 -3.49
C GLU A 154 10.51 11.66 -4.00
N ASN A 155 11.24 10.72 -4.59
CA ASN A 155 10.65 9.51 -5.21
C ASN A 155 10.84 8.24 -4.37
N GLY A 156 11.54 8.34 -3.24
CA GLY A 156 12.01 7.20 -2.45
C GLY A 156 10.96 6.55 -1.55
N GLY A 157 9.83 7.22 -1.29
CA GLY A 157 8.83 6.78 -0.32
C GLY A 157 7.99 5.58 -0.78
N TRP A 158 7.83 5.38 -2.10
CA TRP A 158 6.86 4.43 -2.65
C TRP A 158 7.02 2.98 -2.21
N GLY A 159 8.23 2.48 -2.01
CA GLY A 159 8.46 1.11 -1.53
C GLY A 159 8.82 1.02 -0.05
N ARG A 160 8.56 2.07 0.73
CA ARG A 160 8.66 2.06 2.19
C ARG A 160 7.27 1.82 2.79
N ILE A 161 7.22 0.95 3.80
CA ILE A 161 5.98 0.75 4.56
C ILE A 161 5.79 1.97 5.47
N ASP A 162 4.65 2.62 5.34
CA ASP A 162 4.29 3.77 6.16
C ASP A 162 3.56 3.30 7.42
N LEU A 163 4.30 3.12 8.52
CA LEU A 163 3.79 2.55 9.77
C LEU A 163 2.72 3.41 10.44
N GLU A 164 2.80 4.73 10.26
CA GLU A 164 1.80 5.68 10.75
C GLU A 164 0.46 5.44 10.04
N LEU A 165 0.47 5.40 8.71
CA LEU A 165 -0.71 5.08 7.92
C LEU A 165 -1.23 3.66 8.17
N CYS A 166 -0.34 2.70 8.45
CA CYS A 166 -0.77 1.35 8.87
C CYS A 166 -1.52 1.39 10.21
N GLY A 167 -1.04 2.19 11.17
CA GLY A 167 -1.69 2.40 12.46
C GLY A 167 -3.08 3.02 12.32
N GLU A 168 -3.19 4.05 11.48
CA GLU A 168 -4.43 4.78 11.26
C GLU A 168 -5.48 3.96 10.50
N HIS A 169 -5.09 3.30 9.42
CA HIS A 169 -6.06 2.69 8.49
C HIS A 169 -6.14 1.17 8.56
N LEU A 170 -5.07 0.46 8.91
CA LEU A 170 -5.01 -1.01 8.77
C LEU A 170 -5.22 -1.72 10.10
N PHE A 171 -4.42 -1.42 11.13
CA PHE A 171 -4.40 -2.18 12.38
C PHE A 171 -5.78 -2.38 13.04
N PRO A 172 -6.71 -1.40 13.02
CA PRO A 172 -8.06 -1.59 13.56
C PRO A 172 -8.92 -2.61 12.79
N HIS A 173 -8.50 -3.02 11.59
CA HIS A 173 -9.30 -3.76 10.62
C HIS A 173 -8.66 -5.10 10.19
N TRP A 174 -7.81 -5.69 11.04
CA TRP A 174 -7.21 -7.00 10.81
C TRP A 174 -8.27 -8.08 10.57
N LYS A 175 -8.08 -8.92 9.54
CA LYS A 175 -8.88 -10.14 9.30
C LYS A 175 -8.46 -11.17 10.32
N ILE A 176 -9.19 -11.29 11.41
CA ILE A 176 -9.03 -12.44 12.31
C ILE A 176 -9.25 -13.68 11.44
N LYS A 177 -8.21 -14.51 11.24
CA LYS A 177 -8.36 -15.80 10.56
C LYS A 177 -9.25 -16.64 11.46
N ALA A 178 -10.53 -16.75 11.12
CA ALA A 178 -11.40 -17.75 11.68
C ALA A 178 -10.93 -19.11 11.18
N SER A 179 -9.99 -19.71 11.90
CA SER A 179 -9.65 -21.12 11.77
C SER A 179 -9.48 -21.65 13.18
N SER A 180 -10.49 -22.41 13.60
CA SER A 180 -10.71 -22.97 14.94
C SER A 180 -11.07 -21.97 16.05
N LEU A 181 -12.36 -21.65 16.15
CA LEU A 181 -13.14 -21.74 17.41
C LEU A 181 -14.61 -21.44 17.08
N LEU A 182 -15.30 -22.47 16.59
CA LEU A 182 -16.73 -22.59 16.91
C LEU A 182 -16.82 -22.89 18.41
N THR A 183 -17.82 -22.29 19.05
CA THR A 183 -18.06 -22.16 20.51
C THR A 183 -17.19 -21.08 21.15
N THR A 184 -17.72 -19.97 21.67
CA THR A 184 -19.05 -19.71 22.23
C THR A 184 -19.35 -18.21 22.07
N LYS A 185 -20.57 -17.87 21.69
CA LYS A 185 -21.06 -16.49 21.77
C LYS A 185 -20.94 -15.99 23.21
N LYS A 186 -20.10 -15.00 23.49
CA LYS A 186 -20.36 -14.03 24.56
C LYS A 186 -19.75 -12.69 24.22
N ALA A 187 -20.56 -11.65 24.41
CA ALA A 187 -20.33 -10.28 24.02
C ALA A 187 -18.99 -9.73 24.51
N LEU A 188 -18.36 -8.90 23.67
CA LEU A 188 -17.23 -8.06 24.05
C LEU A 188 -17.73 -6.94 24.97
N SER A 189 -17.68 -7.15 26.28
CA SER A 189 -17.64 -6.08 27.28
C SER A 189 -16.17 -5.79 27.61
N SER A 190 -15.80 -4.50 27.56
CA SER A 190 -14.62 -3.86 28.18
C SER A 190 -13.27 -4.59 28.08
N VAL A 191 -12.28 -3.96 27.43
CA VAL A 191 -10.87 -4.33 27.60
C VAL A 191 -10.53 -4.23 29.09
N ASP A 192 -10.49 -5.38 29.74
CA ASP A 192 -10.14 -5.49 31.15
C ASP A 192 -8.63 -5.30 31.28
N ARG A 193 -8.24 -4.08 31.66
CA ARG A 193 -6.84 -3.70 31.90
C ARG A 193 -6.22 -4.45 33.08
N SER A 194 -6.99 -5.25 33.83
CA SER A 194 -6.48 -6.11 34.89
C SER A 194 -5.93 -7.45 34.38
N ALA A 195 -6.11 -7.79 33.10
CA ALA A 195 -5.65 -9.05 32.54
C ALA A 195 -4.11 -9.10 32.41
N PRO A 196 -3.44 -10.20 32.85
CA PRO A 196 -1.99 -10.36 32.77
C PRO A 196 -1.41 -10.23 31.36
N CYS A 197 -0.25 -9.58 31.24
CA CYS A 197 0.46 -9.38 29.98
C CYS A 197 0.88 -10.72 29.35
N HIS A 198 0.37 -11.00 28.15
CA HIS A 198 0.68 -12.24 27.42
C HIS A 198 2.15 -12.30 26.97
N ASN A 199 2.71 -11.19 26.49
CA ASN A 199 4.12 -11.15 26.03
C ASN A 199 5.11 -11.29 27.19
N PHE A 200 4.76 -10.84 28.39
CA PHE A 200 5.51 -11.12 29.60
C PHE A 200 5.53 -12.62 29.89
N ASN A 201 4.37 -13.28 29.84
CA ASN A 201 4.26 -14.73 30.07
C ASN A 201 4.99 -15.60 29.05
N LEU A 202 5.26 -15.06 27.85
CA LEU A 202 6.08 -15.70 26.82
C LEU A 202 7.58 -15.33 26.88
N GLY A 203 8.01 -14.51 27.84
CA GLY A 203 9.40 -14.05 27.95
C GLY A 203 9.83 -13.04 26.87
N LYS A 204 8.87 -12.41 26.18
CA LYS A 204 9.12 -11.49 25.05
C LYS A 204 8.96 -10.01 25.42
N CYS A 205 8.60 -9.71 26.67
CA CYS A 205 8.48 -8.34 27.16
C CYS A 205 9.79 -7.96 27.89
N THR A 206 10.49 -6.94 27.40
CA THR A 206 11.87 -6.61 27.81
C THR A 206 11.98 -5.40 28.75
N GLY A 207 10.87 -4.83 29.21
CA GLY A 207 10.84 -3.71 30.14
C GLY A 207 10.08 -4.03 31.43
N ASP A 208 10.31 -3.23 32.48
CA ASP A 208 9.65 -3.37 33.79
C ASP A 208 8.14 -3.13 33.73
N LYS A 209 7.68 -2.39 32.71
CA LYS A 209 6.26 -2.13 32.43
C LYS A 209 5.89 -2.57 31.01
N CYS A 210 4.66 -3.05 30.87
CA CYS A 210 4.11 -3.42 29.58
C CYS A 210 3.84 -2.17 28.73
N LEU A 211 4.22 -2.18 27.45
CA LEU A 211 3.87 -1.13 26.47
C LEU A 211 2.36 -0.93 26.31
N TRP A 212 1.57 -1.96 26.61
CA TRP A 212 0.11 -1.96 26.54
C TRP A 212 -0.56 -1.84 27.92
N ASP A 213 0.20 -1.45 28.95
CA ASP A 213 -0.29 -1.19 30.32
C ASP A 213 -0.97 -2.40 31.01
N HIS A 214 -0.66 -3.62 30.55
CA HIS A 214 -1.08 -4.86 31.20
C HIS A 214 -0.15 -5.23 32.37
N PRO A 215 -0.68 -5.72 33.50
CA PRO A 215 0.14 -6.16 34.62
C PRO A 215 1.03 -7.35 34.26
N HIS A 216 2.31 -7.30 34.63
CA HIS A 216 3.25 -8.41 34.48
C HIS A 216 3.04 -9.45 35.59
N LEU A 217 2.00 -10.27 35.42
CA LEU A 217 1.65 -11.36 36.33
C LEU A 217 1.84 -12.71 35.65
N CYS A 218 2.40 -13.67 36.37
CA CYS A 218 2.48 -15.06 35.93
C CYS A 218 1.07 -15.65 35.78
N THR A 219 0.71 -16.16 34.61
CA THR A 219 -0.61 -16.78 34.42
C THR A 219 -0.79 -18.10 35.17
N VAL A 220 0.28 -18.70 35.70
CA VAL A 220 0.25 -19.97 36.44
C VAL A 220 -0.02 -19.76 37.94
N CYS A 221 0.61 -18.75 38.56
CA CYS A 221 0.54 -18.53 40.01
C CYS A 221 0.16 -17.10 40.41
N ASN A 222 -0.11 -16.23 39.44
CA ASN A 222 -0.51 -14.83 39.61
C ASN A 222 0.48 -13.94 40.38
N LYS A 223 1.77 -14.31 40.40
CA LYS A 223 2.86 -13.53 41.00
C LYS A 223 3.55 -12.62 39.98
N THR A 224 4.16 -11.53 40.44
CA THR A 224 4.90 -10.56 39.60
C THR A 224 6.35 -10.95 39.33
N ASP A 225 6.89 -11.90 40.08
CA ASP A 225 8.34 -12.14 40.15
C ASP A 225 8.90 -12.90 38.93
N HIS A 226 8.03 -13.62 38.22
CA HIS A 226 8.41 -14.42 37.06
C HIS A 226 7.26 -14.52 36.06
N SER A 227 7.60 -14.85 34.82
CA SER A 227 6.63 -15.17 33.76
C SER A 227 6.24 -16.64 33.81
N ALA A 228 5.10 -17.01 33.20
CA ALA A 228 4.74 -18.42 33.03
C ALA A 228 5.84 -19.25 32.31
N HIS A 229 6.54 -18.64 31.35
CA HIS A 229 7.71 -19.24 30.69
C HIS A 229 8.81 -19.65 31.67
N ASN A 230 9.01 -18.88 32.73
CA ASN A 230 10.03 -19.11 33.76
C ASN A 230 9.43 -19.70 35.05
N HIS A 231 8.21 -20.22 35.01
CA HIS A 231 7.58 -20.76 36.22
C HIS A 231 8.33 -22.01 36.69
N PRO A 232 8.69 -22.10 38.00
CA PRO A 232 9.30 -23.31 38.55
C PRO A 232 8.41 -24.52 38.29
N LYS A 233 8.94 -25.55 37.65
CA LYS A 233 8.24 -26.82 37.53
C LYS A 233 8.30 -27.49 38.90
N THR A 234 7.16 -27.61 39.58
CA THR A 234 7.06 -28.40 40.81
C THR A 234 7.50 -29.83 40.52
N ALA A 235 8.47 -30.32 41.30
CA ALA A 235 8.99 -31.68 41.25
C ALA A 235 7.94 -32.71 41.68
#